data_AF-A0A955T2C2-F1
#
_entry.id   AF-A0A955T2C2-F1
#
_cell.length_a   1.000
_cell.length_b   1.000
_cell.length_c   1.000
_cell.angle_alpha   90.00
_cell.angle_beta   90.00
_cell.angle_gamma   90.00
#
_symmetry.space_group_name_H-M   'P 1'
#
loop_
_entity.id
_entity.type
_entity.pdbx_description
1 polymer ?
#
loop_
_entity_poly.entity_id
_entity_poly.type
_entity_poly.pdbx_seq_one_letter_code
_entity_poly.pdbx_strand_id
1 'polypeptide(L)'
;MISFPLPVIREWFAARWLLKNQDFIDEAVQDPHRLALWRNPLAIAIGTGQYEDGIRLMTPVVRRHPGMASKILDDAIAEPWFPYVTEPINHEECGNRIRETMSHWLSGIPTMTNFIFPFVKDGNLPPIGVGQTFAGLESAWYVGPEEKEDVIRLENVLNILVEGPDPNWTNPRMNYPSQQSAWAWRWSQDDLKSNLTSFLNFRCLHFPDTPLEKELFWAAALKLTNKGPFYTKPIPIDDLIPILHHSEPVFDLDGWRLQSSRFLDHCRVCLDNRIEAIESPWPPPDLPTESGFAWTWFTDEQLVKRMEAIFSAALQGYKRVVNAALPELAPMLNTWAALPAKVTGTVETQENPNRHGGQPWLSWWLEPLETEKDSFVEFELCNKRSSRKKIRESFEKLRKLRPKYADWVGTTDRSEVLRVHGRSLPANERVFEWLRYDLARIGWVEDTFH
;
A
#
# COMPACT_ATOMS: atom_id res chain seq x y z
N MET A 1 17.06 -23.14 -34.03
CA MET A 1 16.20 -22.42 -33.07
C MET A 1 15.20 -23.42 -32.51
N ILE A 2 15.37 -23.87 -31.27
CA ILE A 2 14.48 -24.88 -30.66
C ILE A 2 13.32 -24.13 -30.02
N SER A 3 12.12 -24.23 -30.59
CA SER A 3 10.89 -23.73 -29.95
C SER A 3 10.17 -24.89 -29.28
N PHE A 4 9.98 -24.83 -27.96
CA PHE A 4 9.14 -25.79 -27.27
C PHE A 4 7.66 -25.46 -27.50
N PRO A 5 6.82 -26.44 -27.90
CA PRO A 5 5.40 -26.20 -28.16
C PRO A 5 4.59 -25.88 -26.89
N LEU A 6 5.15 -26.14 -25.69
CA LEU A 6 4.52 -25.82 -24.41
C LEU A 6 5.41 -24.84 -23.62
N PRO A 7 4.94 -23.61 -23.34
CA PRO A 7 5.69 -22.61 -22.58
C PRO A 7 6.22 -23.13 -21.23
N VAL A 8 5.44 -23.98 -20.55
CA VAL A 8 5.81 -24.56 -19.25
C VAL A 8 7.11 -25.38 -19.32
N ILE A 9 7.35 -26.13 -20.41
CA ILE A 9 8.57 -26.93 -20.56
C ILE A 9 9.79 -26.01 -20.71
N ARG A 10 9.64 -24.91 -21.45
CA ARG A 10 10.68 -23.89 -21.59
C ARG A 10 11.02 -23.28 -20.23
N GLU A 11 10.01 -22.88 -19.45
CA GLU A 11 10.24 -22.30 -18.12
C GLU A 11 10.91 -23.30 -17.16
N TRP A 12 10.54 -24.58 -17.24
CA TRP A 12 11.16 -25.63 -16.42
C TRP A 12 12.64 -25.84 -16.75
N PHE A 13 13.02 -25.91 -18.03
CA PHE A 13 14.42 -26.02 -18.42
C PHE A 13 15.22 -24.77 -18.06
N ALA A 14 14.62 -23.58 -18.21
CA ALA A 14 15.22 -22.32 -17.78
C ALA A 14 15.46 -22.32 -16.26
N ALA A 15 14.51 -22.80 -15.45
CA ALA A 15 14.67 -22.96 -14.01
C ALA A 15 15.82 -23.91 -13.65
N ARG A 16 15.91 -25.07 -14.32
CA ARG A 16 17.01 -26.03 -14.13
C ARG A 16 18.36 -25.44 -14.52
N TRP A 17 18.39 -24.56 -15.52
CA TRP A 17 19.59 -23.83 -15.90
C TRP A 17 19.99 -22.79 -14.84
N LEU A 18 19.04 -22.04 -14.25
CA LEU A 18 19.30 -21.10 -13.14
C LEU A 18 19.89 -21.77 -11.89
N LEU A 19 19.47 -23.00 -11.60
CA LEU A 19 20.03 -23.78 -10.49
C LEU A 19 21.51 -24.16 -10.73
N LYS A 20 21.97 -24.17 -11.98
CA LYS A 20 23.35 -24.52 -12.35
C LYS A 20 24.23 -23.32 -12.68
N ASN A 21 23.66 -22.18 -13.06
CA ASN A 21 24.39 -21.02 -13.56
C ASN A 21 24.20 -19.85 -12.60
N GLN A 22 25.15 -19.74 -11.69
CA GLN A 22 24.98 -18.99 -10.45
C GLN A 22 25.06 -17.47 -10.63
N ASP A 23 25.89 -16.99 -11.55
CA ASP A 23 26.20 -15.56 -11.72
C ASP A 23 25.16 -14.80 -12.57
N PHE A 24 24.25 -15.52 -13.23
CA PHE A 24 23.30 -14.90 -14.16
C PHE A 24 22.35 -13.90 -13.47
N ILE A 25 21.96 -14.20 -12.23
CA ILE A 25 20.93 -13.41 -11.55
C ILE A 25 21.41 -11.99 -11.24
N ASP A 26 22.69 -11.81 -10.91
CA ASP A 26 23.30 -10.51 -10.63
C ASP A 26 23.31 -9.61 -11.87
N GLU A 27 23.45 -10.19 -13.06
CA GLU A 27 23.31 -9.50 -14.34
C GLU A 27 21.84 -9.19 -14.64
N ALA A 28 20.95 -10.16 -14.43
CA ALA A 28 19.53 -10.03 -14.75
C ALA A 28 18.84 -8.94 -13.93
N VAL A 29 19.20 -8.76 -12.65
CA VAL A 29 18.61 -7.71 -11.80
C VAL A 29 18.99 -6.28 -12.20
N GLN A 30 19.99 -6.10 -13.08
CA GLN A 30 20.32 -4.77 -13.61
C GLN A 30 19.31 -4.27 -14.65
N ASP A 31 18.57 -5.17 -15.29
CA ASP A 31 17.54 -4.86 -16.28
C ASP A 31 16.18 -5.43 -15.84
N PRO A 32 15.24 -4.59 -15.35
CA PRO A 32 13.91 -5.02 -14.91
C PRO A 32 13.12 -5.80 -15.97
N HIS A 33 13.28 -5.46 -17.26
CA HIS A 33 12.58 -6.15 -18.34
C HIS A 33 13.17 -7.55 -18.54
N ARG A 34 14.50 -7.67 -18.55
CA ARG A 34 15.16 -8.98 -18.56
C ARG A 34 14.73 -9.81 -17.34
N LEU A 35 14.75 -9.24 -16.13
CA LEU A 35 14.31 -9.95 -14.92
C LEU A 35 12.86 -10.44 -15.02
N ALA A 36 11.94 -9.61 -15.56
CA ALA A 36 10.53 -9.97 -15.72
C ALA A 36 10.34 -11.20 -16.63
N LEU A 37 11.13 -11.34 -17.69
CA LEU A 37 11.12 -12.54 -18.55
C LEU A 37 11.54 -13.82 -17.80
N TRP A 38 12.33 -13.68 -16.74
CA TRP A 38 12.80 -14.80 -15.91
C TRP A 38 11.97 -15.02 -14.65
N ARG A 39 10.87 -14.27 -14.46
CA ARG A 39 10.01 -14.39 -13.27
C ARG A 39 9.50 -15.81 -13.04
N ASN A 40 8.93 -16.44 -14.08
CA ASN A 40 8.38 -17.79 -13.96
C ASN A 40 9.49 -18.86 -13.78
N PRO A 41 10.61 -18.84 -14.53
CA PRO A 41 11.76 -19.69 -14.24
C PRO A 41 12.30 -19.55 -12.82
N LEU A 42 12.40 -18.32 -12.31
CA LEU A 42 12.84 -18.05 -10.95
C LEU A 42 11.88 -18.69 -9.95
N ALA A 43 10.57 -18.48 -10.11
CA ALA A 43 9.57 -19.08 -9.23
C ALA A 43 9.68 -20.61 -9.17
N ILE A 44 9.83 -21.26 -10.33
CA ILE A 44 10.04 -22.73 -10.41
C ILE A 44 11.36 -23.14 -9.77
N ALA A 45 12.45 -22.39 -10.01
CA ALA A 45 13.76 -22.71 -9.45
C ALA A 45 13.75 -22.61 -7.92
N ILE A 46 13.13 -21.56 -7.37
CA ILE A 46 12.98 -21.32 -5.94
C ILE A 46 12.06 -22.36 -5.30
N GLY A 47 10.95 -22.70 -5.95
CA GLY A 47 10.02 -23.70 -5.43
C GLY A 47 10.54 -25.14 -5.48
N THR A 48 11.58 -25.43 -6.28
CA THR A 48 12.13 -26.80 -6.45
C THR A 48 13.59 -26.96 -6.05
N GLY A 49 14.29 -25.87 -5.71
CA GLY A 49 15.69 -25.85 -5.29
C GLY A 49 15.88 -26.10 -3.79
N GLN A 50 17.14 -26.04 -3.33
CA GLN A 50 17.46 -26.08 -1.91
C GLN A 50 17.45 -24.67 -1.28
N TYR A 51 17.59 -24.59 0.05
CA TYR A 51 17.54 -23.31 0.75
C TYR A 51 18.62 -22.34 0.26
N GLU A 52 19.83 -22.86 0.02
CA GLU A 52 20.99 -22.14 -0.47
C GLU A 52 20.75 -21.60 -1.89
N ASP A 53 20.01 -22.33 -2.73
CA ASP A 53 19.57 -21.84 -4.04
C ASP A 53 18.60 -20.67 -3.89
N GLY A 54 17.66 -20.78 -2.93
CA GLY A 54 16.75 -19.71 -2.57
C GLY A 54 17.49 -18.44 -2.14
N ILE A 55 18.45 -18.56 -1.22
CA ILE A 55 19.31 -17.43 -0.80
C ILE A 55 20.02 -16.81 -1.99
N ARG A 56 20.72 -17.63 -2.78
CA ARG A 56 21.50 -17.15 -3.93
C ARG A 56 20.65 -16.44 -4.99
N LEU A 57 19.49 -16.99 -5.32
CA LEU A 57 18.62 -16.44 -6.37
C LEU A 57 17.79 -15.25 -5.89
N MET A 58 17.32 -15.25 -4.64
CA MET A 58 16.43 -14.22 -4.14
C MET A 58 17.14 -12.99 -3.59
N THR A 59 18.33 -13.13 -2.99
CA THR A 59 19.02 -12.00 -2.37
C THR A 59 19.26 -10.82 -3.33
N PRO A 60 19.78 -11.03 -4.57
CA PRO A 60 19.95 -9.94 -5.52
C PRO A 60 18.61 -9.32 -5.94
N VAL A 61 17.58 -10.15 -6.09
CA VAL A 61 16.24 -9.72 -6.54
C VAL A 61 15.55 -8.89 -5.45
N VAL A 62 15.59 -9.33 -4.19
CA VAL A 62 15.00 -8.63 -3.04
C VAL A 62 15.68 -7.30 -2.81
N ARG A 63 17.01 -7.27 -2.86
CA ARG A 63 17.80 -6.04 -2.66
C ARG A 63 17.54 -4.97 -3.71
N ARG A 64 17.23 -5.37 -4.94
CA ARG A 64 17.09 -4.44 -6.07
C ARG A 64 15.65 -4.16 -6.46
N HIS A 65 14.79 -5.17 -6.41
CA HIS A 65 13.40 -5.17 -6.89
C HIS A 65 12.46 -5.90 -5.91
N PRO A 66 12.29 -5.43 -4.68
CA PRO A 66 11.51 -6.12 -3.63
C PRO A 66 10.04 -6.39 -4.03
N GLY A 67 9.43 -5.54 -4.84
CA GLY A 67 8.09 -5.79 -5.36
C GLY A 67 8.02 -6.97 -6.36
N MET A 68 9.08 -7.19 -7.15
CA MET A 68 9.18 -8.34 -8.06
C MET A 68 9.49 -9.62 -7.28
N ALA A 69 10.36 -9.52 -6.27
CA ALA A 69 10.68 -10.63 -5.38
C ALA A 69 9.42 -11.20 -4.72
N SER A 70 8.52 -10.34 -4.22
CA SER A 70 7.22 -10.76 -3.69
C SER A 70 6.45 -11.62 -4.67
N LYS A 71 6.36 -11.19 -5.93
CA LYS A 71 5.63 -11.92 -6.97
C LYS A 71 6.26 -13.26 -7.31
N ILE A 72 7.59 -13.32 -7.33
CA ILE A 72 8.30 -14.57 -7.53
C ILE A 72 7.99 -15.55 -6.39
N LEU A 73 7.93 -15.06 -5.14
CA LEU A 73 7.58 -15.91 -3.99
C LEU A 73 6.13 -16.37 -4.00
N ASP A 74 5.18 -15.48 -4.31
CA ASP A 74 3.76 -15.81 -4.48
C ASP A 74 3.59 -16.94 -5.52
N ASP A 75 4.34 -16.87 -6.64
CA ASP A 75 4.30 -17.87 -7.70
C ASP A 75 5.08 -19.16 -7.33
N ALA A 76 6.08 -19.09 -6.44
CA ALA A 76 6.98 -20.19 -6.09
C ALA A 76 6.46 -21.10 -4.97
N ILE A 77 5.78 -20.52 -3.98
CA ILE A 77 5.38 -21.20 -2.75
C ILE A 77 3.86 -21.33 -2.77
N ALA A 78 3.38 -22.57 -2.92
CA ALA A 78 1.96 -22.83 -2.82
C ALA A 78 1.46 -22.51 -1.41
N GLU A 79 0.29 -21.87 -1.30
CA GLU A 79 -0.36 -21.70 0.00
C GLU A 79 -0.55 -23.08 0.65
N PRO A 80 -0.26 -23.22 1.96
CA PRO A 80 -0.43 -24.48 2.65
C PRO A 80 -1.91 -24.79 2.81
N TRP A 81 -2.51 -25.50 1.83
CA TRP A 81 -3.89 -25.97 1.92
C TRP A 81 -4.03 -27.12 2.94
N PHE A 82 -2.94 -27.78 3.34
CA PHE A 82 -2.93 -28.84 4.35
C PHE A 82 -1.59 -28.91 5.11
N PRO A 83 -1.61 -29.35 6.40
CA PRO A 83 -0.41 -29.59 7.18
C PRO A 83 0.29 -30.85 6.65
N TYR A 84 1.22 -30.67 5.71
CA TYR A 84 2.19 -31.72 5.42
C TYR A 84 3.32 -31.60 6.41
N VAL A 85 3.34 -32.52 7.37
CA VAL A 85 4.42 -32.65 8.36
C VAL A 85 5.71 -32.98 7.61
N THR A 86 6.55 -31.97 7.39
CA THR A 86 7.99 -32.21 7.17
C THR A 86 8.60 -32.65 8.49
N GLU A 87 9.69 -33.41 8.43
CA GLU A 87 10.50 -33.67 9.62
C GLU A 87 10.84 -32.35 10.33
N PRO A 88 10.85 -32.33 11.67
CA PRO A 88 11.07 -31.11 12.43
C PRO A 88 12.46 -30.53 12.13
N ILE A 89 12.48 -29.37 11.47
CA ILE A 89 13.67 -28.54 11.39
C ILE A 89 13.94 -28.02 12.82
N ASN A 90 15.19 -28.10 13.27
CA ASN A 90 15.57 -27.58 14.58
C ASN A 90 15.19 -26.08 14.71
N HIS A 91 14.62 -25.67 15.85
CA HIS A 91 14.22 -24.28 16.12
C HIS A 91 15.33 -23.25 15.85
N GLU A 92 16.58 -23.60 16.18
CA GLU A 92 17.75 -22.76 15.92
C GLU A 92 17.95 -22.51 14.42
N GLU A 93 17.86 -23.57 13.61
CA GLU A 93 17.95 -23.49 12.16
C GLU A 93 16.78 -22.68 11.57
N CYS A 94 15.55 -22.90 12.04
CA CYS A 94 14.40 -22.10 11.64
C CYS A 94 14.60 -20.61 11.94
N GLY A 95 15.03 -20.28 13.16
CA GLY A 95 15.30 -18.90 13.57
C GLY A 95 16.38 -18.25 12.74
N ASN A 96 17.48 -18.95 12.48
CA ASN A 96 18.57 -18.44 11.64
C ASN A 96 18.10 -18.15 10.21
N ARG A 97 17.32 -19.05 9.60
CA ARG A 97 16.78 -18.82 8.24
C ARG A 97 15.83 -17.64 8.16
N ILE A 98 14.95 -17.48 9.16
CA ILE A 98 14.04 -16.32 9.23
C ILE A 98 14.83 -15.02 9.41
N ARG A 99 15.82 -14.99 10.31
CA ARG A 99 16.70 -13.83 10.52
C ARG A 99 17.47 -13.46 9.26
N GLU A 100 18.09 -14.44 8.60
CA GLU A 100 18.87 -14.22 7.39
C GLU A 100 18.01 -13.62 6.28
N THR A 101 16.87 -14.23 5.98
CA THR A 101 15.94 -13.74 4.95
C THR A 101 15.32 -12.38 5.30
N MET A 102 14.98 -12.14 6.57
CA MET A 102 14.54 -10.83 7.06
C MET A 102 15.62 -9.75 6.83
N SER A 103 16.89 -10.06 7.11
CA SER A 103 17.99 -9.12 6.87
C SER A 103 18.07 -8.68 5.41
N HIS A 104 17.84 -9.61 4.48
CA HIS A 104 17.86 -9.35 3.05
C HIS A 104 16.68 -8.49 2.63
N TRP A 105 15.47 -8.77 3.13
CA TRP A 105 14.32 -7.90 2.91
C TRP A 105 14.58 -6.48 3.38
N LEU A 106 14.99 -6.30 4.63
CA LEU A 106 15.23 -4.97 5.19
C LEU A 106 16.30 -4.20 4.41
N SER A 107 17.32 -4.89 3.88
CA SER A 107 18.32 -4.27 3.00
C SER A 107 17.76 -3.82 1.64
N GLY A 108 16.66 -4.42 1.17
CA GLY A 108 15.98 -4.05 -0.07
C GLY A 108 14.91 -2.98 0.08
N ILE A 109 14.46 -2.68 1.30
CA ILE A 109 13.41 -1.67 1.58
C ILE A 109 13.82 -0.67 2.68
N PRO A 110 15.03 -0.09 2.65
CA PRO A 110 15.58 0.71 3.75
C PRO A 110 14.70 1.91 4.16
N THR A 111 13.93 2.49 3.23
CA THR A 111 13.01 3.59 3.57
C THR A 111 11.85 3.12 4.46
N MET A 112 11.32 1.93 4.18
CA MET A 112 10.14 1.38 4.85
C MET A 112 10.43 0.82 6.23
N THR A 113 11.65 0.32 6.44
CA THR A 113 12.04 -0.38 7.67
C THR A 113 11.77 0.46 8.92
N ASN A 114 11.92 1.78 8.84
CA ASN A 114 11.70 2.73 9.93
C ASN A 114 10.28 2.70 10.53
N PHE A 115 9.28 2.19 9.82
CA PHE A 115 7.90 2.20 10.29
C PHE A 115 7.17 0.86 10.18
N ILE A 116 7.77 -0.17 9.55
CA ILE A 116 7.18 -1.51 9.47
C ILE A 116 7.99 -2.60 10.18
N PHE A 117 9.14 -2.28 10.77
CA PHE A 117 9.95 -3.27 11.47
C PHE A 117 10.54 -2.70 12.78
N PRO A 118 10.48 -3.45 13.89
CA PRO A 118 11.10 -3.04 15.13
C PRO A 118 12.61 -3.29 15.08
N PHE A 119 13.42 -2.24 15.18
CA PHE A 119 14.87 -2.40 15.39
C PHE A 119 15.22 -2.33 16.87
N VAL A 120 16.26 -3.07 17.26
CA VAL A 120 16.93 -2.85 18.55
C VAL A 120 17.77 -1.58 18.46
N LYS A 121 18.09 -0.99 19.61
CA LYS A 121 19.12 0.05 19.74
C LYS A 121 20.35 -0.37 18.92
N ASP A 122 20.84 0.52 18.05
CA ASP A 122 21.97 0.33 17.12
C ASP A 122 21.66 -0.28 15.73
N GLY A 123 20.38 -0.53 15.40
CA GLY A 123 19.98 -0.92 14.03
C GLY A 123 20.21 -2.39 13.69
N ASN A 124 20.58 -3.20 14.68
CA ASN A 124 20.67 -4.66 14.55
C ASN A 124 19.28 -5.32 14.56
N LEU A 125 19.20 -6.52 13.97
CA LEU A 125 18.00 -7.34 14.02
C LEU A 125 17.71 -7.77 15.46
N PRO A 126 16.45 -7.59 15.95
CA PRO A 126 16.05 -8.11 17.25
C PRO A 126 16.18 -9.62 17.30
N PRO A 127 16.50 -10.21 18.47
CA PRO A 127 16.41 -11.65 18.68
C PRO A 127 15.06 -12.21 18.22
N ILE A 128 15.05 -13.44 17.72
CA ILE A 128 13.81 -14.13 17.34
C ILE A 128 13.57 -15.31 18.28
N GLY A 129 12.37 -15.40 18.82
CA GLY A 129 11.88 -16.57 19.52
C GLY A 129 11.26 -17.51 18.51
N VAL A 130 11.63 -18.78 18.54
CA VAL A 130 11.05 -19.82 17.69
C VAL A 130 10.62 -21.02 18.52
N GLY A 131 9.39 -21.46 18.30
CA GLY A 131 8.82 -22.65 18.91
C GLY A 131 8.20 -23.55 17.86
N GLN A 132 8.23 -24.86 18.10
CA GLN A 132 7.53 -25.82 17.27
C GLN A 132 6.43 -26.48 18.08
N THR A 133 5.21 -26.43 17.55
CA THR A 133 4.03 -27.05 18.15
C THR A 133 3.40 -28.04 17.18
N PHE A 134 2.37 -28.75 17.63
CA PHE A 134 1.53 -29.57 16.74
C PHE A 134 0.81 -28.71 15.68
N ALA A 135 0.66 -27.41 15.93
CA ALA A 135 0.01 -26.44 15.06
C ALA A 135 0.98 -25.80 14.03
N GLY A 136 2.27 -26.17 14.05
CA GLY A 136 3.26 -25.72 13.08
C GLY A 136 4.49 -25.09 13.74
N LEU A 137 5.06 -24.13 13.03
CA LEU A 137 6.13 -23.27 13.53
C LEU A 137 5.50 -22.00 14.08
N GLU A 138 6.08 -21.47 15.15
CA GLU A 138 5.71 -20.19 15.71
C GLU A 138 6.95 -19.33 15.90
N SER A 139 6.79 -18.02 15.69
CA SER A 139 7.87 -17.06 15.85
C SER A 139 7.39 -15.73 16.42
N ALA A 140 8.24 -15.05 17.16
CA ALA A 140 8.03 -13.66 17.57
C ALA A 140 9.38 -12.94 17.69
N TRP A 141 9.39 -11.63 17.47
CA TRP A 141 10.59 -10.81 17.60
C TRP A 141 10.67 -10.20 19.01
N TYR A 142 11.83 -10.31 19.64
CA TYR A 142 12.06 -9.76 20.97
C TYR A 142 12.53 -8.30 20.90
N VAL A 143 11.77 -7.39 21.51
CA VAL A 143 12.01 -5.94 21.56
C VAL A 143 12.17 -5.43 23.00
N GLY A 144 12.29 -6.34 23.96
CA GLY A 144 12.48 -6.00 25.35
C GLY A 144 13.88 -5.45 25.67
N PRO A 145 14.07 -4.94 26.89
CA PRO A 145 15.30 -4.27 27.29
C PRO A 145 16.47 -5.23 27.57
N GLU A 146 16.23 -6.54 27.65
CA GLU A 146 17.25 -7.53 28.00
C GLU A 146 18.09 -7.94 26.78
N GLU A 147 19.39 -8.13 26.97
CA GLU A 147 20.22 -8.75 25.95
C GLU A 147 19.91 -10.25 25.88
N LYS A 148 19.64 -10.76 24.68
CA LYS A 148 19.35 -12.18 24.43
C LYS A 148 20.13 -12.68 23.23
N GLU A 149 20.32 -13.99 23.16
CA GLU A 149 20.88 -14.67 21.99
C GLU A 149 20.02 -14.42 20.75
N ASP A 150 20.65 -14.45 19.57
CA ASP A 150 20.00 -14.17 18.29
C ASP A 150 18.75 -15.01 18.02
N VAL A 151 18.77 -16.29 18.45
CA VAL A 151 17.65 -17.22 18.34
C VAL A 151 17.36 -17.82 19.72
N ILE A 152 16.12 -17.73 20.15
CA ILE A 152 15.65 -18.18 21.46
C ILE A 152 14.62 -19.29 21.25
N ARG A 153 14.73 -20.38 22.01
CA ARG A 153 13.67 -21.39 22.03
C ARG A 153 12.45 -20.88 22.79
N LEU A 154 11.29 -20.88 22.16
CA LEU A 154 10.02 -20.63 22.85
C LEU A 154 9.50 -21.95 23.44
N GLU A 155 9.49 -22.06 24.77
CA GLU A 155 9.10 -23.30 25.48
C GLU A 155 7.58 -23.49 25.60
N ASN A 156 6.78 -22.41 25.63
CA ASN A 156 5.32 -22.46 25.69
C ASN A 156 4.70 -21.31 24.88
N VAL A 157 4.33 -21.62 23.65
CA VAL A 157 4.07 -20.60 22.62
C VAL A 157 2.62 -20.14 22.57
N LEU A 158 1.68 -21.00 22.98
CA LEU A 158 0.27 -20.62 23.12
C LEU A 158 0.07 -19.51 24.16
N ASN A 159 0.96 -19.35 25.14
CA ASN A 159 0.82 -18.33 26.18
C ASN A 159 0.98 -16.89 25.64
N ILE A 160 1.77 -16.64 24.60
CA ILE A 160 1.88 -15.30 23.99
C ILE A 160 0.53 -14.86 23.40
N LEU A 161 -0.26 -15.81 22.89
CA LEU A 161 -1.58 -15.56 22.30
C LEU A 161 -2.73 -15.67 23.32
N VAL A 162 -2.57 -16.46 24.40
CA VAL A 162 -3.63 -16.82 25.35
C VAL A 162 -3.56 -16.08 26.69
N GLU A 163 -2.37 -15.81 27.25
CA GLU A 163 -2.20 -15.14 28.55
C GLU A 163 -2.12 -13.61 28.46
N GLY A 164 -2.27 -13.07 27.24
CA GLY A 164 -2.07 -11.66 26.91
C GLY A 164 -0.65 -11.42 26.37
N PRO A 165 -0.48 -10.49 25.42
CA PRO A 165 0.80 -10.30 24.77
C PRO A 165 1.83 -9.74 25.76
N ASP A 166 2.91 -10.49 26.02
CA ASP A 166 4.11 -9.92 26.64
C ASP A 166 4.58 -8.77 25.74
N PRO A 167 4.61 -7.51 26.23
CA PRO A 167 4.92 -6.35 25.41
C PRO A 167 6.36 -6.37 24.87
N ASN A 168 7.23 -7.23 25.40
CA ASN A 168 8.59 -7.42 24.91
C ASN A 168 8.66 -8.30 23.67
N TRP A 169 7.55 -8.96 23.27
CA TRP A 169 7.47 -9.77 22.07
C TRP A 169 6.48 -9.15 21.09
N THR A 170 6.89 -9.06 19.83
CA THR A 170 6.08 -8.44 18.79
C THR A 170 6.02 -9.31 17.54
N ASN A 171 5.00 -9.03 16.72
CA ASN A 171 4.66 -9.76 15.50
C ASN A 171 4.63 -11.29 15.73
N PRO A 172 3.82 -11.79 16.68
CA PRO A 172 3.65 -13.22 16.84
C PRO A 172 3.06 -13.81 15.56
N ARG A 173 3.68 -14.87 15.05
CA ARG A 173 3.22 -15.62 13.88
C ARG A 173 3.15 -17.09 14.19
N MET A 174 2.11 -17.74 13.69
CA MET A 174 1.94 -19.19 13.69
C MET A 174 1.56 -19.64 12.27
N ASN A 175 2.36 -20.52 11.68
CA ASN A 175 2.05 -21.11 10.38
C ASN A 175 2.81 -22.42 10.15
N TYR A 176 2.45 -23.17 9.12
CA TYR A 176 3.20 -24.35 8.70
C TYR A 176 4.30 -23.95 7.71
N PRO A 177 5.58 -24.26 7.99
CA PRO A 177 6.63 -24.14 6.98
C PRO A 177 6.24 -24.98 5.76
N SER A 178 6.29 -24.38 4.58
CA SER A 178 6.02 -25.10 3.34
C SER A 178 7.11 -26.15 3.08
N GLN A 179 6.80 -27.22 2.35
CA GLN A 179 7.82 -28.20 1.93
C GLN A 179 8.90 -27.57 1.02
N GLN A 180 8.56 -26.45 0.38
CA GLN A 180 9.49 -25.67 -0.42
C GLN A 180 10.55 -25.03 0.48
N SER A 181 11.81 -25.18 0.09
CA SER A 181 12.98 -24.73 0.84
C SER A 181 13.04 -23.22 1.08
N ALA A 182 12.33 -22.43 0.26
CA ALA A 182 12.24 -20.98 0.35
C ALA A 182 11.20 -20.46 1.36
N TRP A 183 10.60 -21.32 2.19
CA TRP A 183 9.56 -20.93 3.15
C TRP A 183 9.95 -19.75 4.05
N ALA A 184 11.22 -19.63 4.44
CA ALA A 184 11.71 -18.56 5.32
C ALA A 184 11.60 -17.17 4.66
N TRP A 185 11.77 -17.09 3.33
CA TRP A 185 11.55 -15.86 2.57
C TRP A 185 10.11 -15.39 2.64
N ARG A 186 9.16 -16.32 2.52
CA ARG A 186 7.74 -16.02 2.66
C ARG A 186 7.39 -15.62 4.09
N TRP A 187 7.94 -16.34 5.06
CA TRP A 187 7.73 -16.08 6.48
C TRP A 187 8.12 -14.65 6.86
N SER A 188 9.34 -14.25 6.52
CA SER A 188 9.87 -12.90 6.78
C SER A 188 9.13 -11.83 5.99
N GLN A 189 8.75 -12.12 4.73
CA GLN A 189 7.92 -11.21 3.95
C GLN A 189 6.56 -10.97 4.59
N ASP A 190 5.88 -12.03 5.03
CA ASP A 190 4.54 -11.92 5.58
C ASP A 190 4.53 -11.11 6.88
N ASP A 191 5.62 -11.11 7.67
CA ASP A 191 5.79 -10.23 8.82
C ASP A 191 5.77 -8.76 8.39
N LEU A 192 6.59 -8.42 7.40
CA LEU A 192 6.66 -7.06 6.87
C LEU A 192 5.32 -6.63 6.24
N LYS A 193 4.66 -7.55 5.53
CA LYS A 193 3.33 -7.37 4.95
C LYS A 193 2.28 -7.07 6.01
N SER A 194 2.25 -7.85 7.11
CA SER A 194 1.29 -7.65 8.20
C SER A 194 1.50 -6.31 8.89
N ASN A 195 2.76 -5.94 9.12
CA ASN A 195 3.11 -4.64 9.72
C ASN A 195 2.74 -3.48 8.81
N LEU A 196 3.02 -3.57 7.50
CA LEU A 196 2.61 -2.56 6.53
C LEU A 196 1.08 -2.45 6.44
N THR A 197 0.38 -3.59 6.44
CA THR A 197 -1.10 -3.63 6.42
C THR A 197 -1.66 -2.92 7.66
N SER A 198 -1.14 -3.23 8.84
CA SER A 198 -1.50 -2.58 10.09
C SER A 198 -1.21 -1.08 10.07
N PHE A 199 -0.02 -0.69 9.62
CA PHE A 199 0.39 0.71 9.50
C PHE A 199 -0.52 1.52 8.57
N LEU A 200 -0.95 0.92 7.46
CA LEU A 200 -1.93 1.52 6.54
C LEU A 200 -3.36 1.51 7.12
N ASN A 201 -3.73 0.51 7.93
CA ASN A 201 -5.04 0.45 8.63
C ASN A 201 -5.16 1.59 9.65
N PHE A 202 -4.08 1.90 10.36
CA PHE A 202 -4.00 3.02 11.30
C PHE A 202 -3.69 4.37 10.65
N ARG A 203 -3.62 4.41 9.31
CA ARG A 203 -3.45 5.63 8.49
C ARG A 203 -2.32 6.54 8.96
N CYS A 204 -1.21 5.94 9.36
CA CYS A 204 -0.08 6.62 10.00
C CYS A 204 0.79 7.47 9.05
N LEU A 205 0.49 7.50 7.75
CA LEU A 205 1.25 8.28 6.77
C LEU A 205 0.75 9.73 6.74
N HIS A 206 1.57 10.64 7.27
CA HIS A 206 1.30 12.08 7.27
C HIS A 206 2.21 12.82 6.28
N PHE A 207 1.65 13.75 5.50
CA PHE A 207 2.40 14.52 4.51
C PHE A 207 2.19 16.02 4.72
N PRO A 208 3.11 16.70 5.43
CA PRO A 208 2.95 18.10 5.73
C PRO A 208 2.97 18.96 4.46
N ASP A 209 2.30 20.10 4.53
CA ASP A 209 2.25 21.12 3.48
C ASP A 209 1.66 20.58 2.16
N THR A 210 0.62 19.75 2.27
CA THR A 210 -0.15 19.23 1.13
C THR A 210 -1.63 19.59 1.26
N PRO A 211 -2.40 19.53 0.16
CA PRO A 211 -3.87 19.56 0.24
C PRO A 211 -4.44 18.49 1.18
N LEU A 212 -3.75 17.36 1.36
CA LEU A 212 -4.15 16.30 2.30
C LEU A 212 -4.05 16.77 3.76
N GLU A 213 -3.01 17.54 4.11
CA GLU A 213 -2.88 18.09 5.47
C GLU A 213 -3.94 19.16 5.74
N LYS A 214 -4.26 20.01 4.75
CA LYS A 214 -5.37 20.98 4.85
C LYS A 214 -6.71 20.28 5.10
N GLU A 215 -6.92 19.14 4.47
CA GLU A 215 -8.10 18.31 4.68
C GLU A 215 -8.19 17.77 6.12
N LEU A 216 -7.05 17.33 6.69
CA LEU A 216 -6.96 16.92 8.10
C LEU A 216 -7.25 18.07 9.06
N PHE A 217 -6.72 19.27 8.82
CA PHE A 217 -7.01 20.45 9.63
C PHE A 217 -8.48 20.84 9.57
N TRP A 218 -9.09 20.79 8.38
CA TRP A 218 -10.52 21.02 8.22
C TRP A 218 -11.37 20.00 9.01
N ALA A 219 -11.05 18.71 8.91
CA ALA A 219 -11.72 17.66 9.67
C ALA A 219 -11.58 17.84 11.19
N ALA A 220 -10.39 18.24 11.65
CA ALA A 220 -10.14 18.55 13.06
C ALA A 220 -10.94 19.78 13.52
N ALA A 221 -11.00 20.85 12.72
CA ALA A 221 -11.80 22.04 13.03
C ALA A 221 -13.29 21.70 13.17
N LEU A 222 -13.83 20.86 12.26
CA LEU A 222 -15.19 20.35 12.34
C LEU A 222 -15.43 19.58 13.65
N LYS A 223 -14.52 18.66 14.01
CA LYS A 223 -14.62 17.87 15.25
C LYS A 223 -14.60 18.77 16.50
N LEU A 224 -13.64 19.71 16.58
CA LEU A 224 -13.48 20.61 17.73
C LEU A 224 -14.69 21.53 17.94
N THR A 225 -15.33 21.95 16.84
CA THR A 225 -16.50 22.83 16.90
C THR A 225 -17.83 22.07 16.88
N ASN A 226 -17.79 20.75 17.03
CA ASN A 226 -18.94 19.85 16.99
C ASN A 226 -19.83 20.05 15.75
N LYS A 227 -19.19 20.26 14.59
CA LYS A 227 -19.85 20.44 13.30
C LYS A 227 -19.78 19.14 12.49
N GLY A 228 -20.87 18.83 11.80
CA GLY A 228 -20.95 17.64 10.95
C GLY A 228 -20.16 17.77 9.63
N PRO A 229 -19.94 16.66 8.92
CA PRO A 229 -19.18 16.62 7.65
C PRO A 229 -19.84 17.38 6.48
N PHE A 230 -21.09 17.80 6.66
CA PHE A 230 -21.85 18.62 5.71
C PHE A 230 -21.69 20.13 5.94
N TYR A 231 -21.01 20.55 7.00
CA TYR A 231 -20.73 21.96 7.22
C TYR A 231 -19.68 22.46 6.23
N THR A 232 -19.86 23.66 5.69
CA THR A 232 -19.05 24.19 4.58
C THR A 232 -18.60 25.63 4.78
N LYS A 233 -19.05 26.31 5.84
CA LYS A 233 -18.69 27.71 6.11
C LYS A 233 -17.33 27.79 6.81
N PRO A 234 -16.55 28.87 6.64
CA PRO A 234 -15.29 29.05 7.37
C PRO A 234 -15.47 28.95 8.90
N ILE A 235 -14.48 28.36 9.57
CA ILE A 235 -14.44 28.23 11.04
C ILE A 235 -13.38 29.21 11.57
N PRO A 236 -13.76 30.24 12.37
CA PRO A 236 -12.80 31.20 12.92
C PRO A 236 -11.70 30.51 13.74
N ILE A 237 -10.44 30.91 13.54
CA ILE A 237 -9.30 30.36 14.28
C ILE A 237 -9.37 30.74 15.77
N ASP A 238 -9.90 31.92 16.07
CA ASP A 238 -10.12 32.38 17.44
C ASP A 238 -11.07 31.47 18.23
N ASP A 239 -12.00 30.79 17.56
CA ASP A 239 -12.88 29.79 18.19
C ASP A 239 -12.12 28.47 18.48
N LEU A 240 -11.06 28.17 17.71
CA LEU A 240 -10.32 26.91 17.77
C LEU A 240 -9.19 26.94 18.81
N ILE A 241 -8.45 28.04 18.92
CA ILE A 241 -7.26 28.15 19.79
C ILE A 241 -7.58 27.81 21.26
N PRO A 242 -8.64 28.35 21.89
CA PRO A 242 -8.96 28.04 23.28
C PRO A 242 -9.26 26.55 23.50
N ILE A 243 -9.91 25.90 22.52
CA ILE A 243 -10.25 24.47 22.58
C ILE A 243 -8.98 23.63 22.41
N LEU A 244 -8.11 24.00 21.46
CA LEU A 244 -6.85 23.31 21.19
C LEU A 244 -5.94 23.25 22.42
N HIS A 245 -5.86 24.34 23.20
CA HIS A 245 -5.07 24.37 24.44
C HIS A 245 -5.50 23.39 25.52
N HIS A 246 -6.77 22.95 25.50
CA HIS A 246 -7.34 22.03 26.49
C HIS A 246 -7.66 20.65 25.90
N SER A 247 -7.26 20.41 24.65
CA SER A 247 -7.57 19.19 23.91
C SER A 247 -6.59 18.05 24.17
N GLU A 248 -6.99 16.83 23.80
CA GLU A 248 -6.11 15.67 23.82
C GLU A 248 -4.85 15.91 22.95
N PRO A 249 -3.71 15.25 23.26
CA PRO A 249 -2.49 15.40 22.48
C PRO A 249 -2.64 14.93 21.02
N VAL A 250 -3.56 13.99 20.76
CA VAL A 250 -3.80 13.41 19.45
C VAL A 250 -5.30 13.34 19.17
N PHE A 251 -5.73 13.88 18.03
CA PHE A 251 -7.09 13.72 17.53
C PHE A 251 -7.24 12.46 16.70
N ASP A 252 -8.24 11.64 17.01
CA ASP A 252 -8.73 10.58 16.12
C ASP A 252 -9.86 11.13 15.21
N LEU A 253 -9.63 11.16 13.90
CA LEU A 253 -10.52 11.70 12.87
C LEU A 253 -10.99 10.55 11.97
N ASP A 254 -11.74 9.59 12.52
CA ASP A 254 -12.18 8.36 11.84
C ASP A 254 -11.03 7.43 11.41
N GLY A 255 -10.08 7.19 12.32
CA GLY A 255 -8.90 6.36 12.10
C GLY A 255 -7.69 7.13 11.58
N TRP A 256 -7.81 8.44 11.41
CA TRP A 256 -6.70 9.34 11.08
C TRP A 256 -6.22 10.05 12.33
N ARG A 257 -4.91 10.08 12.56
CA ARG A 257 -4.33 10.69 13.76
C ARG A 257 -3.69 12.03 13.43
N LEU A 258 -4.08 13.08 14.15
CA LEU A 258 -3.49 14.41 14.05
C LEU A 258 -2.99 14.88 15.41
N GLN A 259 -1.71 15.26 15.49
CA GLN A 259 -1.14 15.86 16.71
C GLN A 259 -1.75 17.25 16.94
N SER A 260 -2.25 17.51 18.16
CA SER A 260 -2.87 18.80 18.48
C SER A 260 -1.87 19.95 18.42
N SER A 261 -0.61 19.70 18.78
CA SER A 261 0.50 20.66 18.60
C SER A 261 0.69 21.07 17.15
N ARG A 262 0.66 20.12 16.21
CA ARG A 262 0.78 20.39 14.76
C ARG A 262 -0.38 21.24 14.25
N PHE A 263 -1.61 21.00 14.74
CA PHE A 263 -2.75 21.83 14.37
C PHE A 263 -2.65 23.24 14.97
N LEU A 264 -2.20 23.36 16.22
CA LEU A 264 -1.96 24.66 16.85
C LEU A 264 -0.90 25.47 16.10
N ASP A 265 0.19 24.84 15.67
CA ASP A 265 1.23 25.48 14.86
C ASP A 265 0.68 25.95 13.50
N HIS A 266 -0.18 25.15 12.87
CA HIS A 266 -0.87 25.58 11.65
C HIS A 266 -1.76 26.81 11.88
N CYS A 267 -2.56 26.83 12.96
CA CYS A 267 -3.38 27.99 13.31
C CYS A 267 -2.52 29.26 13.52
N ARG A 268 -1.37 29.13 14.19
CA ARG A 268 -0.41 30.25 14.35
C ARG A 268 0.11 30.76 13.02
N VAL A 269 0.57 29.85 12.15
CA VAL A 269 1.03 30.21 10.79
C VAL A 269 -0.07 30.90 9.98
N CYS A 270 -1.32 30.47 10.11
CA CYS A 270 -2.46 31.14 9.47
C CYS A 270 -2.63 32.57 9.97
N LEU A 271 -2.63 32.78 11.29
CA LEU A 271 -2.74 34.11 11.89
C LEU A 271 -1.59 35.04 11.49
N ASP A 272 -0.34 34.53 11.47
CA ASP A 272 0.83 35.27 11.01
C ASP A 272 0.69 35.73 9.55
N ASN A 273 -0.02 34.94 8.73
CA ASN A 273 -0.34 35.25 7.33
C ASN A 273 -1.67 36.00 7.14
N ARG A 274 -2.30 36.49 8.22
CA ARG A 274 -3.61 37.19 8.20
C ARG A 274 -4.76 36.34 7.66
N ILE A 275 -4.70 35.03 7.85
CA ILE A 275 -5.80 34.10 7.61
C ILE A 275 -6.51 33.90 8.94
N GLU A 276 -7.77 34.34 9.03
CA GLU A 276 -8.54 34.38 10.29
C GLU A 276 -9.44 33.15 10.50
N ALA A 277 -9.63 32.32 9.47
CA ALA A 277 -10.50 31.16 9.51
C ALA A 277 -9.91 29.96 8.77
N ILE A 278 -10.23 28.77 9.24
CA ILE A 278 -9.97 27.51 8.54
C ILE A 278 -11.15 27.25 7.59
N GLU A 279 -10.86 26.97 6.34
CA GLU A 279 -11.84 26.71 5.28
C GLU A 279 -11.74 25.28 4.77
N SER A 280 -12.84 24.79 4.18
CA SER A 280 -12.80 23.51 3.47
C SER A 280 -11.85 23.63 2.27
N PRO A 281 -10.93 22.67 2.05
CA PRO A 281 -10.05 22.69 0.88
C PRO A 281 -10.79 22.36 -0.43
N TRP A 282 -12.07 21.98 -0.35
CA TRP A 282 -12.85 21.47 -1.47
C TRP A 282 -13.93 22.46 -1.91
N PRO A 283 -14.21 22.58 -3.23
CA PRO A 283 -15.27 23.45 -3.73
C PRO A 283 -16.61 23.19 -3.01
N PRO A 284 -17.24 24.23 -2.43
CA PRO A 284 -18.46 24.07 -1.63
C PRO A 284 -19.70 23.80 -2.51
N PRO A 285 -20.83 23.40 -1.92
CA PRO A 285 -22.13 23.38 -2.59
C PRO A 285 -22.49 24.75 -3.15
N ASP A 286 -23.09 24.79 -4.33
CA ASP A 286 -23.54 26.00 -5.03
C ASP A 286 -25.06 26.12 -5.13
N LEU A 287 -25.80 25.11 -4.67
CA LEU A 287 -27.26 25.14 -4.50
C LEU A 287 -27.66 25.20 -3.02
N PRO A 288 -28.90 25.59 -2.70
CA PRO A 288 -29.39 25.60 -1.32
C PRO A 288 -29.23 24.24 -0.63
N THR A 289 -28.61 24.25 0.54
CA THR A 289 -28.42 23.07 1.40
C THR A 289 -29.69 22.78 2.20
N GLU A 290 -30.78 22.46 1.51
CA GLU A 290 -32.07 22.09 2.11
C GLU A 290 -32.18 20.57 2.32
N SER A 291 -33.28 20.10 2.93
CA SER A 291 -33.54 18.67 3.15
C SER A 291 -33.46 17.90 1.83
N GLY A 292 -32.69 16.81 1.81
CA GLY A 292 -32.45 16.03 0.61
C GLY A 292 -31.15 15.23 0.74
N PHE A 293 -30.73 14.62 -0.37
CA PHE A 293 -29.45 13.94 -0.43
C PHE A 293 -28.33 14.94 -0.68
N ALA A 294 -27.16 14.75 -0.06
CA ALA A 294 -26.10 15.76 -0.10
C ALA A 294 -25.58 16.09 -1.51
N TRP A 295 -25.79 15.20 -2.50
CA TRP A 295 -25.46 15.46 -3.89
C TRP A 295 -26.43 16.41 -4.61
N THR A 296 -27.62 16.69 -4.05
CA THR A 296 -28.57 17.64 -4.65
C THR A 296 -28.24 19.09 -4.31
N TRP A 297 -27.22 19.34 -3.49
CA TRP A 297 -26.75 20.68 -3.15
C TRP A 297 -25.73 21.22 -4.15
N PHE A 298 -25.46 20.48 -5.22
CA PHE A 298 -24.47 20.81 -6.22
C PHE A 298 -25.11 20.81 -7.60
N THR A 299 -24.76 21.78 -8.43
CA THR A 299 -24.91 21.65 -9.88
C THR A 299 -23.98 20.56 -10.41
N ASP A 300 -24.31 20.00 -11.58
CA ASP A 300 -23.50 19.00 -12.25
C ASP A 300 -22.07 19.53 -12.52
N GLU A 301 -21.93 20.80 -12.92
CA GLU A 301 -20.64 21.46 -13.11
C GLU A 301 -19.85 21.60 -11.81
N GLN A 302 -20.52 21.92 -10.70
CA GLN A 302 -19.86 22.04 -9.40
C GLN A 302 -19.43 20.67 -8.86
N LEU A 303 -20.20 19.60 -9.12
CA LEU A 303 -19.78 18.22 -8.82
C LEU A 303 -18.49 17.86 -9.56
N VAL A 304 -18.42 18.16 -10.86
CA VAL A 304 -17.21 17.92 -11.66
C VAL A 304 -16.02 18.67 -11.08
N LYS A 305 -16.15 19.99 -10.85
CA LYS A 305 -15.06 20.81 -10.26
C LYS A 305 -14.58 20.27 -8.91
N ARG A 306 -15.52 19.87 -8.04
CA ARG A 306 -15.20 19.29 -6.74
C ARG A 306 -14.41 17.98 -6.88
N MET A 307 -14.83 17.10 -7.80
CA MET A 307 -14.15 15.84 -8.05
C MET A 307 -12.77 16.04 -8.66
N GLU A 308 -12.62 16.96 -9.61
CA GLU A 308 -11.31 17.31 -10.18
C GLU A 308 -10.34 17.80 -9.09
N ALA A 309 -10.80 18.68 -8.18
CA ALA A 309 -9.99 19.15 -7.06
C ALA A 309 -9.53 18.02 -6.13
N ILE A 310 -10.45 17.11 -5.76
CA ILE A 310 -10.16 15.96 -4.88
C ILE A 310 -9.19 14.99 -5.56
N PHE A 311 -9.43 14.61 -6.82
CA PHE A 311 -8.56 13.69 -7.54
C PHE A 311 -7.20 14.31 -7.84
N SER A 312 -7.13 15.62 -8.08
CA SER A 312 -5.86 16.32 -8.28
C SER A 312 -5.02 16.31 -7.00
N ALA A 313 -5.65 16.61 -5.86
CA ALA A 313 -5.02 16.48 -4.55
C ALA A 313 -4.58 15.04 -4.25
N ALA A 314 -5.41 14.04 -4.58
CA ALA A 314 -5.07 12.63 -4.39
C ALA A 314 -3.90 12.18 -5.27
N LEU A 315 -3.81 12.66 -6.52
CA LEU A 315 -2.72 12.34 -7.43
C LEU A 315 -1.38 12.91 -6.96
N GLN A 316 -1.39 14.16 -6.50
CA GLN A 316 -0.22 14.79 -5.89
C GLN A 316 0.16 14.08 -4.58
N GLY A 317 -0.84 13.77 -3.76
CA GLY A 317 -0.70 13.03 -2.50
C GLY A 317 -0.04 11.68 -2.71
N TYR A 318 -0.61 10.84 -3.57
CA TYR A 318 -0.09 9.51 -3.92
C TYR A 318 1.37 9.59 -4.39
N LYS A 319 1.68 10.51 -5.32
CA LYS A 319 3.06 10.69 -5.79
C LYS A 319 4.02 11.04 -4.64
N ARG A 320 3.61 11.90 -3.72
CA ARG A 320 4.42 12.28 -2.56
C ARG A 320 4.59 11.12 -1.59
N VAL A 321 3.52 10.37 -1.32
CA VAL A 321 3.54 9.19 -0.44
C VAL A 321 4.52 8.14 -0.96
N VAL A 322 4.38 7.75 -2.23
CA VAL A 322 5.20 6.70 -2.82
C VAL A 322 6.67 7.11 -2.85
N ASN A 323 6.98 8.35 -3.22
CA ASN A 323 8.36 8.84 -3.22
C ASN A 323 9.00 8.86 -1.83
N ALA A 324 8.24 9.26 -0.81
CA ALA A 324 8.79 9.48 0.53
C ALA A 324 8.83 8.19 1.36
N ALA A 325 7.85 7.29 1.19
CA ALA A 325 7.67 6.14 2.07
C ALA A 325 7.89 4.79 1.38
N LEU A 326 7.70 4.70 0.06
CA LEU A 326 7.72 3.43 -0.69
C LEU A 326 8.59 3.47 -1.97
N PRO A 327 9.75 4.17 -2.00
CA PRO A 327 10.49 4.37 -3.25
C PRO A 327 11.00 3.05 -3.86
N GLU A 328 11.33 2.05 -3.04
CA GLU A 328 11.85 0.76 -3.50
C GLU A 328 10.76 -0.14 -4.10
N LEU A 329 9.50 0.05 -3.70
CA LEU A 329 8.35 -0.67 -4.27
C LEU A 329 7.75 0.05 -5.48
N ALA A 330 7.97 1.36 -5.59
CA ALA A 330 7.37 2.23 -6.60
C ALA A 330 7.37 1.65 -8.03
N PRO A 331 8.48 1.09 -8.57
CA PRO A 331 8.52 0.56 -9.93
C PRO A 331 7.50 -0.56 -10.22
N MET A 332 7.01 -1.25 -9.20
CA MET A 332 6.04 -2.36 -9.32
C MET A 332 4.59 -1.94 -9.07
N LEU A 333 4.36 -0.73 -8.53
CA LEU A 333 3.01 -0.20 -8.26
C LEU A 333 2.34 0.23 -9.58
N ASN A 334 1.07 -0.14 -9.79
CA ASN A 334 0.39 0.11 -11.06
C ASN A 334 0.18 1.59 -11.33
N THR A 335 -0.36 2.30 -10.32
CA THR A 335 -0.65 3.72 -10.42
C THR A 335 0.64 4.49 -10.68
N TRP A 336 1.70 4.20 -9.93
CA TRP A 336 3.04 4.77 -10.14
C TRP A 336 3.57 4.53 -11.55
N ALA A 337 3.50 3.28 -12.04
CA ALA A 337 3.98 2.92 -13.37
C ALA A 337 3.23 3.66 -14.49
N ALA A 338 1.98 4.06 -14.25
CA ALA A 338 1.19 4.85 -15.18
C ALA A 338 1.60 6.33 -15.23
N LEU A 339 2.25 6.86 -14.18
CA LEU A 339 2.61 8.27 -14.10
C LEU A 339 3.76 8.66 -15.06
N PRO A 340 3.82 9.94 -15.50
CA PRO A 340 2.73 10.92 -15.43
C PRO A 340 1.49 10.49 -16.23
N ALA A 341 0.30 10.82 -15.73
CA ALA A 341 -0.97 10.41 -16.31
C ALA A 341 -2.04 11.51 -16.20
N LYS A 342 -2.99 11.47 -17.14
CA LYS A 342 -4.27 12.18 -17.05
C LYS A 342 -5.28 11.24 -16.38
N VAL A 343 -5.83 11.63 -15.24
CA VAL A 343 -7.00 10.94 -14.68
C VAL A 343 -8.21 11.38 -15.50
N THR A 344 -8.79 10.46 -16.25
CA THR A 344 -9.97 10.72 -17.07
C THR A 344 -11.16 10.07 -16.43
N GLY A 345 -12.31 10.74 -16.41
CA GLY A 345 -13.50 10.19 -15.81
C GLY A 345 -14.78 10.80 -16.32
N THR A 346 -15.86 10.09 -16.09
CA THR A 346 -17.23 10.50 -16.42
C THR A 346 -18.07 10.51 -15.17
N VAL A 347 -18.75 11.63 -14.93
CA VAL A 347 -19.76 11.78 -13.88
C VAL A 347 -21.14 11.60 -14.51
N GLU A 348 -21.85 10.56 -14.09
CA GLU A 348 -23.24 10.32 -14.49
C GLU A 348 -24.17 10.86 -13.39
N THR A 349 -25.12 11.74 -13.74
CA THR A 349 -26.04 12.41 -12.81
C THR A 349 -27.49 11.91 -12.98
N GLN A 350 -28.45 12.57 -12.33
CA GLN A 350 -29.79 12.05 -12.00
C GLN A 350 -30.71 11.70 -13.18
N GLU A 351 -30.40 12.11 -14.41
CA GLU A 351 -31.30 11.90 -15.57
C GLU A 351 -31.33 10.46 -16.11
N ASN A 352 -30.66 9.49 -15.48
CA ASN A 352 -30.68 8.10 -15.92
C ASN A 352 -31.78 7.27 -15.22
N PRO A 353 -32.93 6.99 -15.88
CA PRO A 353 -34.06 6.27 -15.28
C PRO A 353 -33.77 4.80 -14.92
N ASN A 354 -32.61 4.26 -15.29
CA ASN A 354 -32.25 2.86 -15.09
C ASN A 354 -31.49 2.57 -13.78
N ARG A 355 -31.24 3.57 -12.91
CA ARG A 355 -30.52 3.35 -11.64
C ARG A 355 -31.40 3.71 -10.43
N HIS A 356 -31.51 2.77 -9.49
CA HIS A 356 -32.25 2.97 -8.25
C HIS A 356 -31.62 4.10 -7.40
N GLY A 357 -32.40 5.17 -7.14
CA GLY A 357 -32.08 6.18 -6.12
C GLY A 357 -31.49 7.51 -6.58
N GLY A 358 -31.25 7.73 -7.89
CA GLY A 358 -30.78 9.03 -8.39
C GLY A 358 -29.42 9.48 -7.83
N GLN A 359 -28.57 8.53 -7.41
CA GLN A 359 -27.25 8.84 -6.88
C GLN A 359 -26.23 9.01 -8.03
N PRO A 360 -25.38 10.05 -8.01
CA PRO A 360 -24.39 10.22 -9.06
C PRO A 360 -23.36 9.08 -9.05
N TRP A 361 -22.87 8.75 -10.24
CA TRP A 361 -21.92 7.67 -10.44
C TRP A 361 -20.64 8.20 -11.08
N LEU A 362 -19.49 7.76 -10.58
CA LEU A 362 -18.19 8.10 -11.13
C LEU A 362 -17.59 6.87 -11.81
N SER A 363 -17.12 7.03 -13.05
CA SER A 363 -16.24 6.05 -13.69
C SER A 363 -14.96 6.74 -14.11
N TRP A 364 -13.80 6.17 -13.82
CA TRP A 364 -12.51 6.81 -14.11
C TRP A 364 -11.41 5.80 -14.42
N TRP A 365 -10.40 6.25 -15.18
CA TRP A 365 -9.21 5.51 -15.55
C TRP A 365 -8.00 6.44 -15.66
N LEU A 366 -6.80 5.84 -15.73
CA LEU A 366 -5.56 6.57 -15.97
C LEU A 366 -5.21 6.50 -17.46
N GLU A 367 -4.94 7.66 -18.04
CA GLU A 367 -4.38 7.80 -19.38
C GLU A 367 -2.93 8.23 -19.29
N PRO A 368 -1.96 7.38 -19.67
CA PRO A 368 -0.56 7.72 -19.57
C PRO A 368 -0.20 8.89 -20.48
N LEU A 369 0.67 9.76 -19.98
CA LEU A 369 1.23 10.89 -20.69
C LEU A 369 2.71 10.64 -21.02
N GLU A 370 3.26 11.47 -21.89
CA GLU A 370 4.71 11.55 -22.11
C GLU A 370 5.42 11.95 -20.81
N THR A 371 6.65 11.48 -20.62
CA THR A 371 7.40 11.63 -19.37
C THR A 371 7.69 13.08 -18.97
N GLU A 372 7.65 14.01 -19.92
CA GLU A 372 7.90 15.44 -19.72
C GLU A 372 6.65 16.21 -19.28
N LYS A 373 5.47 15.58 -19.34
CA LYS A 373 4.19 16.23 -18.98
C LYS A 373 3.88 16.02 -17.51
N ASP A 374 3.20 16.99 -16.91
CA ASP A 374 2.63 16.85 -15.59
C ASP A 374 1.33 16.05 -15.61
N SER A 375 1.05 15.43 -14.48
CA SER A 375 -0.20 14.70 -14.29
C SER A 375 -1.33 15.67 -13.96
N PHE A 376 -2.51 15.44 -14.52
CA PHE A 376 -3.69 16.30 -14.30
C PHE A 376 -4.96 15.47 -14.32
N VAL A 377 -6.08 16.10 -13.99
CA VAL A 377 -7.41 15.47 -13.92
C VAL A 377 -8.34 16.20 -14.87
N GLU A 378 -9.16 15.44 -15.58
CA GLU A 378 -10.19 15.97 -16.49
C GLU A 378 -11.43 15.06 -16.41
N PHE A 379 -12.51 15.58 -15.86
CA PHE A 379 -13.79 14.87 -15.76
C PHE A 379 -14.86 15.52 -16.63
N GLU A 380 -15.64 14.67 -17.30
CA GLU A 380 -16.73 15.11 -18.17
C GLU A 380 -18.09 14.65 -17.62
N LEU A 381 -19.13 15.43 -17.84
CA LEU A 381 -20.51 14.98 -17.63
C LEU A 381 -20.90 14.01 -18.74
N CYS A 382 -21.45 12.85 -18.39
CA CYS A 382 -21.86 11.89 -19.39
C CYS A 382 -23.14 11.16 -19.00
N ASN A 383 -24.01 10.94 -20.00
CA ASN A 383 -25.22 10.12 -19.86
C ASN A 383 -24.97 8.64 -20.24
N LYS A 384 -23.73 8.28 -20.59
CA LYS A 384 -23.36 6.91 -20.98
C LYS A 384 -21.99 6.53 -20.40
N ARG A 385 -21.88 5.29 -19.94
CA ARG A 385 -20.65 4.70 -19.42
C ARG A 385 -19.53 4.74 -20.46
N SER A 386 -18.30 5.01 -20.01
CA SER A 386 -17.10 4.96 -20.84
C SER A 386 -16.97 3.61 -21.56
N SER A 387 -16.64 3.66 -22.86
CA SER A 387 -16.54 2.44 -23.67
C SER A 387 -15.28 1.65 -23.29
N ARG A 388 -15.40 0.32 -23.12
CA ARG A 388 -14.26 -0.61 -22.92
C ARG A 388 -13.13 -0.42 -23.95
N LYS A 389 -13.46 0.09 -25.14
CA LYS A 389 -12.51 0.45 -26.19
C LYS A 389 -11.50 1.51 -25.74
N LYS A 390 -11.95 2.60 -25.10
CA LYS A 390 -11.07 3.68 -24.60
C LYS A 390 -10.08 3.17 -23.54
N ILE A 391 -10.55 2.32 -22.63
CA ILE A 391 -9.72 1.71 -21.58
C ILE A 391 -8.62 0.83 -22.21
N ARG A 392 -8.98 0.02 -23.22
CA ARG A 392 -8.02 -0.81 -23.95
C ARG A 392 -6.98 0.04 -24.70
N GLU A 393 -7.41 1.09 -25.37
CA GLU A 393 -6.52 2.04 -26.06
C GLU A 393 -5.54 2.70 -25.09
N SER A 394 -6.02 3.11 -23.90
CA SER A 394 -5.16 3.64 -22.83
C SER A 394 -4.10 2.64 -22.38
N PHE A 395 -4.47 1.37 -22.24
CA PHE A 395 -3.54 0.31 -21.85
C PHE A 395 -2.46 0.03 -22.91
N GLU A 396 -2.84 0.00 -24.19
CA GLU A 396 -1.89 -0.15 -25.28
C GLU A 396 -0.93 1.06 -25.34
N LYS A 397 -1.44 2.27 -25.07
CA LYS A 397 -0.64 3.49 -24.94
C LYS A 397 0.34 3.40 -23.75
N LEU A 398 -0.09 2.83 -22.62
CA LEU A 398 0.74 2.66 -21.43
C LEU A 398 1.96 1.78 -21.71
N ARG A 399 1.74 0.62 -22.33
CA ARG A 399 2.83 -0.29 -22.70
C ARG A 399 3.82 0.34 -23.67
N LYS A 400 3.34 1.14 -24.62
CA LYS A 400 4.19 1.88 -25.57
C LYS A 400 5.02 2.98 -24.89
N LEU A 401 4.41 3.76 -24.00
CA LEU A 401 5.06 4.88 -23.31
C LEU A 401 5.91 4.46 -22.12
N ARG A 402 5.71 3.24 -21.61
CA ARG A 402 6.41 2.66 -20.45
C ARG A 402 6.88 1.23 -20.74
N PRO A 403 7.77 1.03 -21.74
CA PRO A 403 8.20 -0.31 -22.13
C PRO A 403 8.84 -1.08 -20.97
N LYS A 404 9.54 -0.39 -20.07
CA LYS A 404 10.14 -0.95 -18.85
C LYS A 404 9.15 -1.60 -17.88
N TYR A 405 7.84 -1.31 -17.98
CA TYR A 405 6.80 -1.83 -17.10
C TYR A 405 5.79 -2.71 -17.82
N ALA A 406 5.96 -2.92 -19.13
CA ALA A 406 4.93 -3.48 -20.01
C ALA A 406 4.47 -4.88 -19.61
N ASP A 407 5.35 -5.66 -18.97
CA ASP A 407 5.11 -7.06 -18.60
C ASP A 407 4.22 -7.22 -17.36
N TRP A 408 4.13 -6.22 -16.48
CA TRP A 408 3.33 -6.31 -15.24
C TRP A 408 2.33 -5.17 -15.03
N VAL A 409 2.44 -4.08 -15.79
CA VAL A 409 1.48 -2.99 -15.71
C VAL A 409 0.10 -3.46 -16.20
N GLY A 410 -0.96 -2.97 -15.57
CA GLY A 410 -2.35 -3.33 -15.82
C GLY A 410 -3.22 -2.11 -16.08
N THR A 411 -4.45 -2.35 -16.54
CA THR A 411 -5.46 -1.29 -16.71
C THR A 411 -5.96 -0.82 -15.36
N THR A 412 -6.05 0.50 -15.17
CA THR A 412 -6.86 1.08 -14.09
C THR A 412 -8.23 1.43 -14.67
N ASP A 413 -9.27 0.73 -14.27
CA ASP A 413 -10.67 1.07 -14.58
C ASP A 413 -11.49 0.91 -13.31
N ARG A 414 -12.13 1.99 -12.87
CA ARG A 414 -12.93 2.03 -11.64
C ARG A 414 -14.29 2.64 -11.94
N SER A 415 -15.29 2.09 -11.27
CA SER A 415 -16.67 2.55 -11.33
C SER A 415 -17.21 2.49 -9.91
N GLU A 416 -17.67 3.61 -9.39
CA GLU A 416 -18.11 3.74 -8.00
C GLU A 416 -19.25 4.73 -7.85
N VAL A 417 -19.97 4.59 -6.74
CA VAL A 417 -20.92 5.59 -6.28
C VAL A 417 -20.16 6.87 -5.92
N LEU A 418 -20.60 8.00 -6.47
CA LEU A 418 -19.96 9.28 -6.19
C LEU A 418 -20.32 9.74 -4.78
N ARG A 419 -19.35 9.68 -3.88
CA ARG A 419 -19.47 10.15 -2.49
C ARG A 419 -19.17 11.65 -2.43
N VAL A 420 -20.18 12.48 -2.72
CA VAL A 420 -20.07 13.95 -2.70
C VAL A 420 -19.65 14.47 -1.31
N HIS A 421 -20.17 13.80 -0.29
CA HIS A 421 -19.82 13.93 1.11
C HIS A 421 -19.54 12.52 1.64
N GLY A 422 -18.27 12.10 1.62
CA GLY A 422 -17.79 10.96 2.41
C GLY A 422 -17.46 11.40 3.83
N ARG A 423 -16.80 10.51 4.61
CA ARG A 423 -16.06 10.93 5.82
C ARG A 423 -15.21 12.17 5.48
N SER A 424 -14.86 12.99 6.48
CA SER A 424 -14.30 14.35 6.30
C SER A 424 -13.01 14.48 5.48
N LEU A 425 -12.50 13.40 4.88
CA LEU A 425 -11.16 13.25 4.29
C LEU A 425 -11.16 12.55 2.88
N PRO A 426 -11.99 12.95 1.89
CA PRO A 426 -12.08 12.28 0.59
C PRO A 426 -10.78 12.14 -0.22
N ALA A 427 -9.89 13.14 -0.24
CA ALA A 427 -8.64 13.05 -1.00
C ALA A 427 -7.66 12.08 -0.34
N ASN A 428 -7.54 12.17 0.98
CA ASN A 428 -6.77 11.26 1.82
C ASN A 428 -7.25 9.80 1.67
N GLU A 429 -8.56 9.56 1.69
CA GLU A 429 -9.12 8.23 1.46
C GLU A 429 -8.73 7.66 0.09
N ARG A 430 -8.80 8.48 -0.96
CA ARG A 430 -8.46 8.07 -2.31
C ARG A 430 -6.99 7.65 -2.45
N VAL A 431 -6.08 8.40 -1.82
CA VAL A 431 -4.65 8.06 -1.79
C VAL A 431 -4.43 6.68 -1.18
N PHE A 432 -5.05 6.40 -0.03
CA PHE A 432 -4.90 5.13 0.65
C PHE A 432 -5.54 3.96 -0.10
N GLU A 433 -6.66 4.21 -0.79
CA GLU A 433 -7.28 3.21 -1.67
C GLU A 433 -6.33 2.81 -2.82
N TRP A 434 -5.71 3.80 -3.49
CA TRP A 434 -4.75 3.53 -4.56
C TRP A 434 -3.51 2.81 -4.06
N LEU A 435 -2.96 3.23 -2.91
CA LEU A 435 -1.82 2.58 -2.27
C LEU A 435 -2.13 1.12 -1.91
N ARG A 436 -3.26 0.87 -1.25
CA ARG A 436 -3.68 -0.49 -0.91
C ARG A 436 -3.84 -1.36 -2.14
N TYR A 437 -4.52 -0.85 -3.17
CA TYR A 437 -4.70 -1.58 -4.40
C TYR A 437 -3.36 -1.97 -5.05
N ASP A 438 -2.44 -1.02 -5.15
CA ASP A 438 -1.14 -1.28 -5.76
C ASP A 438 -0.30 -2.27 -4.92
N LEU A 439 -0.26 -2.09 -3.61
CA LEU A 439 0.51 -2.93 -2.70
C LEU A 439 -0.07 -4.35 -2.59
N ALA A 440 -1.40 -4.49 -2.51
CA ALA A 440 -2.07 -5.80 -2.53
C ALA A 440 -1.77 -6.52 -3.84
N ARG A 441 -1.80 -5.80 -4.97
CA ARG A 441 -1.47 -6.38 -6.27
C ARG A 441 -0.05 -6.94 -6.30
N ILE A 442 0.90 -6.37 -5.57
CA ILE A 442 2.28 -6.88 -5.51
C ILE A 442 2.57 -7.74 -4.28
N GLY A 443 1.55 -8.15 -3.51
CA GLY A 443 1.71 -9.07 -2.36
C GLY A 443 2.19 -8.42 -1.06
N TRP A 444 2.24 -7.10 -0.98
CA TRP A 444 2.77 -6.34 0.17
C TRP A 444 1.71 -5.87 1.17
N VAL A 445 0.43 -6.00 0.83
CA VAL A 445 -0.71 -5.74 1.73
C VAL A 445 -1.72 -6.86 1.58
N GLU A 446 -2.43 -7.20 2.65
CA GLU A 446 -3.53 -8.17 2.60
C GLU A 446 -4.72 -7.60 1.81
N ASP A 447 -5.36 -8.44 1.00
CA ASP A 447 -6.52 -8.03 0.20
C ASP A 447 -7.75 -7.96 1.10
N THR A 448 -7.87 -6.89 1.90
CA THR A 448 -8.98 -6.69 2.84
C THR A 448 -10.22 -6.09 2.16
N PHE A 449 -10.57 -6.54 0.96
CA PHE A 449 -11.85 -6.16 0.33
C PHE A 449 -12.94 -7.17 0.70
N HIS A 450 -13.65 -6.85 1.79
CA HIS A 450 -15.04 -7.28 2.02
C HIS A 450 -15.90 -6.05 2.28
#